data_AF-A0A954FHC5-F1
#
_entry.id   AF-A0A954FHC5-F1
#
_cell.length_a   1.000
_cell.length_b   1.000
_cell.length_c   1.000
_cell.angle_alpha   90.00
_cell.angle_beta   90.00
_cell.angle_gamma   90.00
#
_symmetry.space_group_name_H-M   'P 1'
#
loop_
_entity.id
_entity.type
_entity.pdbx_description
1 polymer ?
#
loop_
_entity_poly.entity_id
_entity_poly.type
_entity_poly.pdbx_seq_one_letter_code
_entity_poly.pdbx_strand_id
1 'polypeptide(L)'
;MTTDQTPMQGPQHRDYQNPLLPILDQPSTRRTLLKTAGAALGLAAFGEALSPLMVIPANVSVDEFLQQHYKELSDEDKKKVFARLEAETKEQFGADVTITDRRPIPGVRFGYAINVSKCNGNGKCMEACNKENNHHRGVDQSYIRVLEMTKGSMDMEHGSTTFDHAVPQEDKFYLPVQCQQCDNP
;
A
#
# COMPACT_ATOMS: atom_id res chain seq x y z
N MET A 1 -50.72 -65.92 16.62
CA MET A 1 -49.94 -64.83 17.25
C MET A 1 -49.14 -64.18 16.14
N THR A 2 -49.53 -62.97 15.81
CA THR A 2 -49.22 -62.21 14.59
C THR A 2 -47.86 -61.56 14.68
N THR A 3 -47.04 -61.73 13.64
CA THR A 3 -45.82 -60.96 13.42
C THR A 3 -46.16 -59.67 12.69
N ASP A 4 -45.75 -58.56 13.30
CA ASP A 4 -45.93 -57.19 12.87
C ASP A 4 -44.89 -56.84 11.79
N GLN A 5 -45.33 -56.26 10.67
CA GLN A 5 -44.45 -55.71 9.62
C GLN A 5 -44.93 -54.30 9.28
N THR A 6 -44.25 -53.31 9.84
CA THR A 6 -44.39 -51.90 9.46
C THR A 6 -43.32 -51.55 8.43
N PRO A 7 -43.64 -50.96 7.25
CA PRO A 7 -42.63 -50.53 6.30
C PRO A 7 -42.07 -49.16 6.67
N MET A 8 -40.74 -49.03 6.64
CA MET A 8 -40.02 -47.77 6.81
C MET A 8 -40.13 -46.90 5.55
N GLN A 9 -40.67 -45.68 5.68
CA GLN A 9 -40.68 -44.67 4.61
C GLN A 9 -39.34 -43.91 4.61
N GLY A 10 -38.68 -43.88 3.45
CA GLY A 10 -37.41 -43.17 3.24
C GLY A 10 -37.54 -41.64 3.23
N PRO A 11 -36.41 -40.90 3.29
CA PRO A 11 -36.42 -39.46 3.50
C PRO A 11 -36.87 -38.72 2.23
N GLN A 12 -37.88 -37.86 2.39
CA GLN A 12 -38.36 -36.97 1.33
C GLN A 12 -37.32 -35.86 1.06
N HIS A 13 -36.75 -35.85 -0.14
CA HIS A 13 -35.97 -34.72 -0.64
C HIS A 13 -36.90 -33.49 -0.82
N ARG A 14 -36.72 -32.46 0.01
CA ARG A 14 -37.30 -31.13 -0.21
C ARG A 14 -36.34 -30.29 -1.04
N ASP A 15 -36.70 -29.99 -2.28
CA ASP A 15 -36.06 -28.95 -3.07
C ASP A 15 -36.29 -27.59 -2.40
N TYR A 16 -35.24 -27.03 -1.80
CA TYR A 16 -35.22 -25.64 -1.34
C TYR A 16 -34.70 -24.75 -2.48
N GLN A 17 -35.60 -24.34 -3.38
CA GLN A 17 -35.35 -23.17 -4.22
C GLN A 17 -35.48 -21.91 -3.36
N ASN A 18 -34.43 -21.56 -2.63
CA ASN A 18 -34.36 -20.25 -1.98
C ASN A 18 -34.02 -19.19 -3.04
N PRO A 19 -34.85 -18.16 -3.24
CA PRO A 19 -34.51 -17.07 -4.15
C PRO A 19 -33.29 -16.30 -3.63
N LEU A 20 -32.41 -15.91 -4.55
CA LEU A 20 -31.13 -15.24 -4.28
C LEU A 20 -31.27 -13.92 -3.50
N LEU A 21 -32.47 -13.33 -3.45
CA LEU A 21 -32.79 -12.14 -2.65
C LEU A 21 -34.19 -12.30 -2.01
N PRO A 22 -34.30 -12.84 -0.78
CA PRO A 22 -35.57 -13.09 -0.10
C PRO A 22 -36.33 -11.82 0.32
N ILE A 23 -35.84 -10.64 -0.06
CA ILE A 23 -36.38 -9.32 0.31
C ILE A 23 -37.42 -8.85 -0.73
N LEU A 24 -37.37 -9.36 -1.96
CA LEU A 24 -38.22 -8.91 -3.07
C LEU A 24 -39.67 -9.43 -3.00
N ASP A 25 -39.92 -10.48 -2.20
CA ASP A 25 -41.21 -11.18 -2.16
C ASP A 25 -41.91 -11.09 -0.78
N GLN A 26 -41.54 -10.09 0.05
CA GLN A 26 -42.15 -9.87 1.36
C GLN A 26 -43.21 -8.77 1.33
N PRO A 27 -44.32 -8.90 2.10
CA PRO A 27 -45.33 -7.86 2.22
C PRO A 27 -44.72 -6.55 2.72
N SER A 28 -45.24 -5.42 2.24
CA SER A 28 -44.73 -4.08 2.50
C SER A 28 -44.94 -3.66 3.97
N THR A 29 -44.03 -4.08 4.84
CA THR A 29 -43.97 -3.71 6.26
C THR A 29 -42.81 -2.76 6.53
N ARG A 30 -42.85 -2.03 7.65
CA ARG A 30 -41.71 -1.18 8.11
C ARG A 30 -40.39 -1.95 8.21
N ARG A 31 -40.45 -3.24 8.56
CA ARG A 31 -39.29 -4.14 8.63
C ARG A 31 -38.75 -4.48 7.24
N THR A 32 -39.63 -4.73 6.28
CA THR A 32 -39.25 -4.95 4.89
C THR A 32 -38.55 -3.71 4.35
N LEU A 33 -39.12 -2.51 4.55
CA LEU A 33 -38.53 -1.24 4.13
C LEU A 33 -37.11 -1.03 4.69
N LEU A 34 -36.89 -1.30 5.99
CA LEU A 34 -35.56 -1.18 6.61
C LEU A 34 -34.55 -2.19 6.02
N LYS A 35 -34.98 -3.42 5.70
CA LYS A 35 -34.12 -4.41 5.03
C LYS A 35 -33.77 -3.99 3.61
N THR A 36 -34.73 -3.46 2.85
CA THR A 36 -34.48 -2.98 1.48
C THR A 36 -33.57 -1.75 1.50
N ALA A 37 -33.80 -0.82 2.42
CA ALA A 37 -32.94 0.35 2.62
C ALA A 37 -31.52 -0.09 3.02
N GLY A 38 -31.38 -1.02 3.97
CA GLY A 38 -30.08 -1.57 4.37
C GLY A 38 -29.36 -2.29 3.23
N ALA A 39 -30.08 -3.06 2.42
CA ALA A 39 -29.52 -3.73 1.24
C ALA A 39 -29.09 -2.74 0.15
N ALA A 40 -29.91 -1.72 -0.12
CA ALA A 40 -29.58 -0.67 -1.09
C ALA A 40 -28.36 0.16 -0.64
N LEU A 41 -28.30 0.53 0.64
CA LEU A 41 -27.14 1.20 1.22
C LEU A 41 -25.89 0.30 1.21
N GLY A 42 -26.04 -0.99 1.48
CA GLY A 42 -24.95 -1.96 1.39
C GLY A 42 -24.40 -2.12 -0.02
N LEU A 43 -25.28 -2.18 -1.04
CA LEU A 43 -24.88 -2.23 -2.44
C LEU A 43 -24.20 -0.93 -2.90
N ALA A 44 -24.71 0.23 -2.47
CA ALA A 44 -24.10 1.52 -2.77
C ALA A 44 -22.71 1.66 -2.13
N ALA A 45 -22.56 1.28 -0.86
CA ALA A 45 -21.27 1.28 -0.16
C ALA A 45 -20.27 0.30 -0.77
N PHE A 46 -20.73 -0.87 -1.24
CA PHE A 46 -19.89 -1.82 -1.95
C PHE A 46 -19.46 -1.31 -3.32
N GLY A 47 -20.35 -0.63 -4.05
CA GLY A 47 -20.02 0.04 -5.30
C GLY A 47 -18.94 1.11 -5.13
N GLU A 48 -19.07 1.95 -4.10
CA GLU A 48 -18.05 2.95 -3.74
C GLU A 48 -16.72 2.30 -3.32
N ALA A 49 -16.76 1.21 -2.55
CA ALA A 49 -15.55 0.49 -2.14
C ALA A 49 -14.78 -0.13 -3.33
N LEU A 50 -15.48 -0.47 -4.41
CA LEU A 50 -14.89 -0.99 -5.65
C LEU A 50 -14.58 0.11 -6.67
N SER A 51 -14.91 1.38 -6.39
CA SER A 51 -14.61 2.50 -7.30
C SER A 51 -13.13 2.59 -7.71
N PRO A 52 -12.12 2.25 -6.88
CA PRO A 52 -10.72 2.29 -7.31
C PRO A 52 -10.42 1.27 -8.43
N LEU A 53 -11.10 0.12 -8.43
CA LEU A 53 -10.94 -0.90 -9.47
C LEU A 53 -11.61 -0.50 -10.80
N MET A 54 -12.57 0.43 -10.78
CA MET A 54 -13.19 0.96 -12.01
C MET A 54 -12.33 2.01 -12.73
N VAL A 55 -11.27 2.51 -12.08
CA VAL A 55 -10.33 3.50 -12.64
C VAL A 55 -9.03 2.82 -13.13
N ILE A 56 -8.97 1.48 -13.11
CA ILE A 56 -7.83 0.75 -13.67
C ILE A 56 -7.74 1.07 -15.18
N PRO A 57 -6.66 1.71 -15.65
CA PRO A 57 -6.51 1.98 -17.07
C PRO A 57 -6.38 0.65 -17.82
N ALA A 58 -6.91 0.57 -19.04
CA ALA A 58 -7.09 -0.69 -19.78
C ALA A 58 -5.79 -1.49 -20.03
N ASN A 59 -4.64 -0.88 -19.80
CA ASN A 59 -3.31 -1.47 -19.93
C ASN A 59 -2.68 -1.93 -18.60
N VAL A 60 -3.39 -1.82 -17.46
CA VAL A 60 -2.91 -2.22 -16.14
C VAL A 60 -3.77 -3.38 -15.64
N SER A 61 -3.14 -4.47 -15.23
CA SER A 61 -3.89 -5.60 -14.64
C SER A 61 -4.35 -5.30 -13.21
N VAL A 62 -5.39 -5.97 -12.73
CA VAL A 62 -5.82 -5.85 -11.32
C VAL A 62 -4.68 -6.22 -10.36
N ASP A 63 -3.88 -7.23 -10.70
CA ASP A 63 -2.71 -7.62 -9.91
C ASP A 63 -1.63 -6.53 -9.88
N GLU A 64 -1.43 -5.81 -10.99
CA GLU A 64 -0.48 -4.69 -11.08
C GLU A 64 -0.98 -3.45 -10.34
N PHE A 65 -2.28 -3.18 -10.40
CA PHE A 65 -2.92 -2.14 -9.60
C PHE A 65 -2.80 -2.46 -8.10
N LEU A 66 -3.06 -3.70 -7.69
CA LEU A 66 -2.92 -4.15 -6.30
C LEU A 66 -1.47 -4.27 -5.85
N GLN A 67 -0.50 -4.45 -6.75
CA GLN A 67 0.93 -4.38 -6.43
C GLN A 67 1.35 -2.97 -5.99
N GLN A 68 0.62 -1.92 -6.38
CA GLN A 68 0.81 -0.57 -5.81
C GLN A 68 0.39 -0.48 -4.34
N HIS A 69 -0.29 -1.50 -3.80
CA HIS A 69 -0.56 -1.66 -2.39
C HIS A 69 0.46 -2.62 -1.76
N TYR A 70 0.92 -2.29 -0.54
CA TYR A 70 2.01 -2.98 0.14
C TYR A 70 1.72 -4.49 0.34
N LYS A 71 2.20 -5.32 -0.57
CA LYS A 71 2.31 -6.78 -0.45
C LYS A 71 3.78 -7.15 -0.48
N GLU A 72 4.23 -7.94 0.49
CA GLU A 72 5.55 -8.56 0.41
C GLU A 72 5.56 -9.60 -0.73
N LEU A 73 6.48 -9.44 -1.67
CA LEU A 73 6.58 -10.32 -2.84
C LEU A 73 7.38 -11.58 -2.49
N SER A 74 6.78 -12.74 -2.74
CA SER A 74 7.52 -14.01 -2.73
C SER A 74 8.53 -14.08 -3.88
N ASP A 75 9.49 -14.99 -3.80
CA ASP A 75 10.46 -15.19 -4.90
C ASP A 75 9.78 -15.63 -6.21
N GLU A 76 8.63 -16.31 -6.12
CA GLU A 76 7.81 -16.66 -7.28
C GLU A 76 7.12 -15.43 -7.88
N ASP A 77 6.59 -14.56 -7.02
CA ASP A 77 5.99 -13.29 -7.47
C ASP A 77 7.03 -12.42 -8.18
N LYS A 78 8.24 -12.30 -7.61
CA LYS A 78 9.34 -11.53 -8.23
C LYS A 78 9.71 -12.06 -9.61
N LYS A 79 9.82 -13.39 -9.77
CA LYS A 79 10.13 -14.00 -11.09
C LYS A 79 9.09 -13.66 -12.15
N LYS A 80 7.80 -13.71 -11.79
CA LYS A 80 6.70 -13.33 -12.70
C LYS A 80 6.80 -11.86 -13.08
N VAL A 81 7.07 -10.99 -12.10
CA VAL A 81 7.24 -9.54 -12.32
C VAL A 81 8.44 -9.26 -13.23
N PHE A 82 9.59 -9.89 -12.98
CA PHE A 82 10.80 -9.68 -13.79
C PHE A 82 10.59 -10.11 -15.24
N ALA A 83 10.04 -11.31 -15.46
CA ALA A 83 9.77 -11.80 -16.81
C ALA A 83 8.81 -10.86 -17.58
N ARG A 84 7.80 -10.31 -16.89
CA ARG A 84 6.88 -9.33 -17.46
C ARG A 84 7.60 -8.04 -17.84
N LEU A 85 8.37 -7.45 -16.92
CA LEU A 85 9.09 -6.19 -17.16
C LEU A 85 10.17 -6.31 -18.24
N GLU A 86 10.87 -7.44 -18.31
CA GLU A 86 11.85 -7.72 -19.37
C GLU A 86 11.17 -7.81 -20.75
N ALA A 87 10.02 -8.48 -20.84
CA ALA A 87 9.23 -8.55 -22.06
C ALA A 87 8.70 -7.18 -22.50
N GLU A 88 8.14 -6.39 -21.57
CA GLU A 88 7.68 -5.03 -21.82
C GLU A 88 8.83 -4.12 -22.28
N THR A 89 10.01 -4.24 -21.65
CA THR A 89 11.20 -3.46 -22.05
C THR A 89 11.64 -3.81 -23.46
N LYS A 90 11.63 -5.10 -23.81
CA LYS A 90 11.94 -5.56 -25.17
C LYS A 90 10.94 -5.06 -26.19
N GLU A 91 9.64 -5.07 -25.86
CA GLU A 91 8.60 -4.56 -26.74
C GLU A 91 8.71 -3.05 -26.96
N GLN A 92 8.90 -2.27 -25.89
CA GLN A 92 8.91 -0.81 -25.94
C GLN A 92 10.22 -0.23 -26.48
N PHE A 93 11.36 -0.81 -26.12
CA PHE A 93 12.68 -0.25 -26.41
C PHE A 93 13.54 -1.12 -27.33
N GLY A 94 13.09 -2.33 -27.68
CA GLY A 94 13.87 -3.27 -28.50
C GLY A 94 15.13 -3.80 -27.80
N ALA A 95 15.23 -3.64 -26.48
CA ALA A 95 16.41 -4.00 -25.70
C ALA A 95 16.17 -5.28 -24.89
N ASP A 96 17.06 -6.26 -25.06
CA ASP A 96 17.13 -7.43 -24.18
C ASP A 96 17.84 -7.05 -22.88
N VAL A 97 17.10 -7.07 -21.77
CA VAL A 97 17.59 -6.73 -20.43
C VAL A 97 17.43 -7.91 -19.47
N THR A 98 18.20 -7.91 -18.39
CA THR A 98 18.08 -8.89 -17.30
C THR A 98 17.89 -8.16 -15.99
N ILE A 99 16.81 -8.46 -15.27
CA ILE A 99 16.42 -7.86 -14.01
C ILE A 99 16.71 -8.84 -12.86
N THR A 100 17.31 -8.34 -11.78
CA THR A 100 17.69 -9.16 -10.62
C THR A 100 17.41 -8.46 -9.30
N ASP A 101 17.03 -9.20 -8.26
CA ASP A 101 16.92 -8.74 -6.86
C ASP A 101 18.26 -8.98 -6.13
N ARG A 102 19.09 -7.94 -5.98
CA ARG A 102 20.35 -8.06 -5.25
C ARG A 102 20.09 -8.14 -3.75
N ARG A 103 20.36 -9.32 -3.18
CA ARG A 103 20.22 -9.58 -1.74
C ARG A 103 21.34 -8.91 -0.93
N PRO A 104 21.11 -8.64 0.37
CA PRO A 104 22.16 -8.19 1.28
C PRO A 104 23.35 -9.15 1.28
N ILE A 105 24.56 -8.61 1.36
CA ILE A 105 25.80 -9.40 1.39
C ILE A 105 25.88 -10.12 2.75
N PRO A 106 25.98 -11.46 2.78
CA PRO A 106 26.06 -12.20 4.05
C PRO A 106 27.24 -11.75 4.92
N GLY A 107 26.99 -11.54 6.22
CA GLY A 107 28.02 -11.14 7.19
C GLY A 107 28.47 -9.68 7.08
N VAL A 108 27.89 -8.87 6.20
CA VAL A 108 28.21 -7.44 6.06
C VAL A 108 27.20 -6.58 6.82
N ARG A 109 27.71 -5.57 7.53
CA ARG A 109 26.90 -4.49 8.12
C ARG A 109 27.13 -3.20 7.33
N PHE A 110 26.04 -2.58 6.89
CA PHE A 110 26.07 -1.26 6.29
C PHE A 110 25.86 -0.22 7.37
N GLY A 111 26.69 0.82 7.37
CA GLY A 111 26.55 1.98 8.23
C GLY A 111 26.78 3.25 7.42
N TYR A 112 26.18 4.34 7.84
CA TYR A 112 26.44 5.66 7.29
C TYR A 112 26.69 6.64 8.43
N ALA A 113 27.47 7.68 8.16
CA ALA A 113 27.71 8.76 9.10
C ALA A 113 27.56 10.08 8.38
N ILE A 114 26.77 10.98 8.94
CA ILE A 114 26.60 12.33 8.40
C ILE A 114 27.37 13.30 9.29
N ASN A 115 28.26 14.09 8.67
CA ASN A 115 28.94 15.17 9.35
C ASN A 115 27.99 16.38 9.48
N VAL A 116 27.34 16.49 10.63
CA VAL A 116 26.37 17.56 10.94
C VAL A 116 27.01 18.95 10.86
N SER A 117 28.29 19.09 11.20
CA SER A 117 29.02 20.37 11.08
C SER A 117 29.22 20.84 9.64
N LYS A 118 28.98 19.98 8.65
CA LYS A 118 29.04 20.32 7.23
C LYS A 118 27.65 20.45 6.59
N CYS A 119 26.59 20.04 7.29
CA CYS A 119 25.23 20.25 6.81
C CYS A 119 24.88 21.74 6.94
N ASN A 120 24.62 22.39 5.81
CA ASN A 120 24.31 23.82 5.74
C ASN A 120 22.82 24.10 5.50
N GLY A 121 21.94 23.08 5.61
CA GLY A 121 20.51 23.26 5.45
C GLY A 121 19.98 23.28 4.01
N ASN A 122 20.82 23.11 2.99
CA ASN A 122 20.42 23.35 1.58
C ASN A 122 19.38 22.38 0.99
N GLY A 123 19.04 21.29 1.67
CA GLY A 123 18.02 20.34 1.24
C GLY A 123 18.31 19.48 0.01
N LYS A 124 19.51 19.56 -0.61
CA LYS A 124 19.86 18.74 -1.78
C LYS A 124 19.84 17.23 -1.50
N CYS A 125 20.08 16.82 -0.25
CA CYS A 125 19.92 15.43 0.14
C CYS A 125 18.46 14.96 0.06
N MET A 126 17.50 15.83 0.38
CA MET A 126 16.07 15.56 0.28
C MET A 126 15.64 15.50 -1.19
N GLU A 127 16.09 16.45 -2.02
CA GLU A 127 15.86 16.46 -3.47
C GLU A 127 16.40 15.18 -4.14
N ALA A 128 17.64 14.80 -3.83
CA ALA A 128 18.26 13.60 -4.36
C ALA A 128 17.50 12.34 -3.92
N CYS A 129 17.10 12.26 -2.64
CA CYS A 129 16.31 11.14 -2.13
C CYS A 129 14.94 11.05 -2.81
N ASN A 130 14.27 12.18 -3.07
CA ASN A 130 13.00 12.23 -3.78
C ASN A 130 13.13 11.71 -5.21
N LYS A 131 14.16 12.16 -5.91
CA LYS A 131 14.44 11.77 -7.29
C LYS A 131 14.80 10.29 -7.41
N GLU A 132 15.66 9.80 -6.53
CA GLU A 132 16.16 8.41 -6.57
C GLU A 132 15.07 7.40 -6.21
N ASN A 133 14.27 7.67 -5.17
CA ASN A 133 13.28 6.73 -4.66
C ASN A 133 11.90 6.88 -5.31
N ASN A 134 11.80 7.66 -6.40
CA ASN A 134 10.56 7.90 -7.14
C ASN A 134 9.39 8.35 -6.24
N HIS A 135 9.68 9.20 -5.25
CA HIS A 135 8.62 9.76 -4.41
C HIS A 135 7.59 10.52 -5.26
N HIS A 136 6.33 10.51 -4.80
CA HIS A 136 5.23 11.14 -5.52
C HIS A 136 5.51 12.62 -5.78
N ARG A 137 5.53 13.02 -7.06
CA ARG A 137 5.99 14.33 -7.56
C ARG A 137 5.10 15.53 -7.22
N GLY A 138 4.17 15.39 -6.29
CA GLY A 138 3.24 16.44 -5.84
C GLY A 138 3.22 16.66 -4.33
N VAL A 139 3.98 15.86 -3.57
CA VAL A 139 4.12 16.00 -2.12
C VAL A 139 5.60 16.06 -1.79
N ASP A 140 6.00 16.99 -0.92
CA ASP A 140 7.39 17.13 -0.48
C ASP A 140 7.71 16.08 0.59
N GLN A 141 7.49 14.81 0.23
CA GLN A 141 7.76 13.65 1.08
C GLN A 141 9.07 13.03 0.65
N SER A 142 10.06 13.14 1.53
CA SER A 142 11.36 12.50 1.41
C SER A 142 11.60 11.57 2.59
N TYR A 143 12.31 10.47 2.39
CA TYR A 143 12.75 9.59 3.49
C TYR A 143 13.77 10.23 4.43
N ILE A 144 14.37 11.36 4.02
CA ILE A 144 15.27 12.18 4.83
C ILE A 144 14.71 13.59 4.93
N ARG A 145 14.74 14.18 6.12
CA ARG A 145 14.35 15.57 6.38
C ARG A 145 15.51 16.31 7.01
N VAL A 146 15.57 17.62 6.82
CA VAL A 146 16.56 18.47 7.50
C VAL A 146 15.82 19.34 8.51
N LEU A 147 16.17 19.18 9.78
CA LEU A 147 15.72 20.04 10.86
C LEU A 147 16.66 21.23 11.01
N GLU A 148 16.11 22.44 10.95
CA GLU A 148 16.79 23.63 11.45
C GLU A 148 16.69 23.66 12.97
N MET A 149 17.83 23.69 13.63
CA MET A 149 17.99 23.57 15.07
C MET A 149 18.73 24.77 15.63
N THR A 150 18.38 25.22 16.83
CA THR A 150 19.11 26.31 17.51
C THR A 150 20.44 25.81 18.09
N LYS A 151 21.54 26.48 17.77
CA LYS A 151 22.88 26.13 18.30
C LYS A 151 22.88 26.12 19.83
N GLY A 152 23.50 25.08 20.40
CA GLY A 152 23.56 24.88 21.85
C GLY A 152 22.39 24.10 22.44
N SER A 153 21.38 23.74 21.64
CA SER A 153 20.30 22.84 22.04
C SER A 153 20.20 21.63 21.11
N MET A 154 19.87 20.46 21.66
CA MET A 154 19.51 19.25 20.91
C MET A 154 18.03 18.90 21.06
N ASP A 155 17.24 19.83 21.60
CA ASP A 155 15.80 19.65 21.78
C ASP A 155 15.08 19.75 20.43
N MET A 156 14.73 18.58 19.88
CA MET A 156 14.12 18.44 18.56
C MET A 156 12.69 18.98 18.47
N GLU A 157 11.99 19.17 19.60
CA GLU A 157 10.65 19.76 19.61
C GLU A 157 10.66 21.22 19.11
N HIS A 158 11.78 21.90 19.29
CA HIS A 158 11.99 23.26 18.80
C HIS A 158 12.61 23.30 17.38
N GLY A 159 12.79 22.15 16.74
CA GLY A 159 13.32 22.04 15.38
C GLY A 159 12.25 22.34 14.32
N SER A 160 12.65 22.94 13.21
CA SER A 160 11.75 23.23 12.08
C SER A 160 12.17 22.53 10.81
N THR A 161 11.21 21.99 10.05
CA THR A 161 11.44 21.45 8.69
C THR A 161 10.92 22.37 7.59
N THR A 162 10.32 23.51 7.93
CA THR A 162 9.58 24.37 6.97
C THR A 162 10.12 25.79 6.93
N PHE A 163 11.44 25.93 6.86
CA PHE A 163 12.11 27.22 6.74
C PHE A 163 12.23 27.64 5.26
N ASP A 164 12.04 28.94 4.98
CA ASP A 164 11.97 29.53 3.64
C ASP A 164 12.99 30.66 3.38
N HIS A 165 13.97 30.79 4.27
CA HIS A 165 14.99 31.82 4.23
C HIS A 165 16.35 31.26 3.77
N ALA A 166 17.32 32.15 3.52
CA ALA A 166 18.65 31.73 3.08
C ALA A 166 19.37 30.93 4.16
N VAL A 167 20.05 29.85 3.78
CA VAL A 167 20.82 29.00 4.69
C VAL A 167 22.31 29.02 4.34
N PRO A 168 23.23 28.88 5.31
CA PRO A 168 22.98 28.66 6.74
C PRO A 168 22.72 29.96 7.54
N GLN A 169 21.98 29.87 8.64
CA GLN A 169 21.84 30.94 9.63
C GLN A 169 22.92 30.89 10.71
N GLU A 170 23.27 32.05 11.28
CA GLU A 170 24.38 32.17 12.24
C GLU A 170 24.09 31.48 13.58
N ASP A 171 22.86 31.55 14.08
CA ASP A 171 22.43 30.95 15.35
C ASP A 171 21.89 29.51 15.21
N LYS A 172 21.90 28.95 13.99
CA LYS A 172 21.33 27.63 13.69
C LYS A 172 22.35 26.60 13.24
N PHE A 173 22.04 25.33 13.46
CA PHE A 173 22.67 24.19 12.80
C PHE A 173 21.60 23.31 12.15
N TYR A 174 22.00 22.47 11.19
CA TYR A 174 21.07 21.72 10.38
C TYR A 174 21.28 20.22 10.58
N LEU A 175 20.25 19.55 11.09
CA LEU A 175 20.29 18.14 11.45
C LEU A 175 19.47 17.32 10.44
N PRO A 176 20.13 16.59 9.52
CA PRO A 176 19.44 15.62 8.68
C PRO A 176 18.99 14.42 9.52
N VAL A 177 17.71 14.06 9.39
CA VAL A 177 17.06 12.95 10.09
C VAL A 177 16.33 12.06 9.07
N GLN A 178 16.60 10.77 9.18
CA GLN A 178 16.05 9.69 8.35
C GLN A 178 15.92 8.43 9.20
N CYS A 179 15.46 7.33 8.60
CA CYS A 179 15.52 6.02 9.24
C CYS A 179 16.98 5.68 9.64
N GLN A 180 17.20 5.44 10.93
CA GLN A 180 18.54 5.15 11.49
C GLN A 180 18.97 3.70 11.30
N GLN A 181 18.10 2.85 10.75
CA GLN A 181 18.39 1.42 10.54
C GLN A 181 18.79 0.73 11.85
N CYS A 182 18.00 0.93 12.89
CA CYS A 182 18.24 0.37 14.22
C CYS A 182 18.35 -1.15 14.16
N ASP A 183 19.34 -1.73 14.87
CA ASP A 183 19.45 -3.19 15.04
C ASP A 183 18.22 -3.79 15.75
N ASN A 184 17.54 -2.98 16.57
CA ASN A 184 16.26 -3.29 17.21
C ASN A 184 15.22 -2.21 16.87
N PRO A 185 14.54 -2.33 15.72
CA PRO A 185 13.65 -1.32 15.16
C PRO A 185 12.31 -1.21 15.90
#